data_AF-K9KE59-F1
#
_entry.id   AF-K9KE59-F1
#
_cell.length_a   1.000
_cell.length_b   1.000
_cell.length_c   1.000
_cell.angle_alpha   90.00
_cell.angle_beta   90.00
_cell.angle_gamma   90.00
#
_symmetry.space_group_name_H-M   'P 1'
#
loop_
_entity.id
_entity.type
_entity.pdbx_description
1 polymer ?
#
loop_
_entity_poly.entity_id
_entity_poly.type
_entity_poly.pdbx_seq_one_letter_code
_entity_poly.pdbx_strand_id
1 'polypeptide(L)'
;NFLDNFPSSDILSFIARIFLLFQMMTVYPLLGYLARVQLLGHIFGDIYPSILHVLVLNLIIVGAGVIMACFYPNIGGIIRYSGAACGLAFVFIYPSLIYIISLYQEERLTWPKLIFHVFIIILGLANLIVQFFM
;
A
#
# COMPACT_ATOMS: atom_id res chain seq x y z
N ASN A 1 12.65 -11.92 4.08
CA ASN A 1 11.88 -12.35 5.26
C ASN A 1 12.88 -12.64 6.37
N PHE A 2 12.68 -12.15 7.59
CA PHE A 2 13.63 -12.41 8.68
C PHE A 2 13.70 -13.91 9.04
N LEU A 3 12.57 -14.61 8.98
CA LEU A 3 12.47 -16.04 9.32
C LEU A 3 13.25 -16.93 8.35
N ASP A 4 13.61 -16.43 7.17
CA ASP A 4 14.41 -17.18 6.18
C ASP A 4 15.90 -17.24 6.56
N ASN A 5 16.34 -16.46 7.55
CA ASN A 5 17.69 -16.58 8.10
C ASN A 5 17.82 -17.72 9.12
N PHE A 6 16.73 -18.36 9.52
CA PHE A 6 16.74 -19.48 10.47
C PHE A 6 16.70 -20.81 9.73
N PRO A 7 17.40 -21.85 10.24
CA PRO A 7 17.35 -23.18 9.67
C PRO A 7 15.93 -23.75 9.72
N SER A 8 15.58 -24.55 8.70
CA SER A 8 14.24 -25.12 8.54
C SER A 8 13.82 -26.06 9.69
N SER A 9 14.80 -26.56 10.45
CA SER A 9 14.61 -27.46 11.58
C SER A 9 14.36 -26.75 12.91
N ASP A 10 14.41 -25.41 12.95
CA ASP A 10 14.14 -24.67 14.19
C ASP A 10 12.64 -24.68 14.52
N ILE A 11 12.30 -25.33 15.64
CA ILE A 11 10.94 -25.53 16.12
C ILE A 11 10.25 -24.19 16.35
N LEU A 12 10.97 -23.18 16.86
CA LEU A 12 10.38 -21.87 17.17
C LEU A 12 10.04 -21.09 15.89
N SER A 13 10.96 -21.07 14.91
CA SER A 13 10.71 -20.50 13.58
C SER A 13 9.56 -21.20 12.86
N PHE A 14 9.45 -22.53 13.00
CA PHE A 14 8.34 -23.31 12.44
C PHE A 14 6.99 -22.92 13.04
N ILE A 15 6.89 -22.83 14.38
CA ILE A 15 5.67 -22.39 15.07
C ILE A 15 5.29 -20.96 14.62
N ALA A 16 6.26 -20.06 14.54
CA ALA A 16 6.04 -18.69 14.08
C ALA A 16 5.48 -18.64 12.64
N ARG A 17 6.03 -19.45 11.71
CA ARG A 17 5.53 -19.56 10.33
C ARG A 17 4.08 -20.06 10.29
N ILE A 18 3.70 -21.02 11.14
CA ILE A 18 2.32 -21.52 11.24
C ILE A 18 1.36 -20.41 11.70
N PHE A 19 1.70 -19.68 12.76
CA PHE A 19 0.85 -18.59 13.24
C PHE A 19 0.72 -17.47 12.22
N LEU A 20 1.81 -17.10 11.53
CA LEU A 20 1.75 -16.14 10.45
C LEU A 20 0.90 -16.64 9.27
N LEU A 21 0.94 -17.94 8.95
CA LEU A 21 0.08 -18.52 7.91
C LEU A 21 -1.41 -18.40 8.28
N PHE A 22 -1.79 -18.76 9.51
CA PHE A 22 -3.17 -18.61 9.99
C PHE A 22 -3.64 -17.14 9.99
N GLN A 23 -2.77 -16.24 10.43
CA GLN A 23 -3.05 -14.80 10.39
C GLN A 23 -3.29 -14.34 8.94
N MET A 24 -2.38 -14.65 8.02
CA MET A 24 -2.49 -14.17 6.64
C MET A 24 -3.67 -14.78 5.90
N MET A 25 -4.03 -16.03 6.20
CA MET A 25 -5.21 -16.70 5.65
C MET A 25 -6.52 -16.00 6.03
N THR A 26 -6.61 -15.45 7.25
CA THR A 26 -7.81 -14.74 7.72
C THR A 26 -7.82 -13.26 7.32
N VAL A 27 -6.64 -12.63 7.24
CA VAL A 27 -6.52 -11.21 6.86
C VAL A 27 -6.69 -11.00 5.35
N TYR A 28 -6.21 -11.93 4.50
CA TYR A 28 -6.23 -11.75 3.05
C TYR A 28 -7.65 -11.57 2.46
N PRO A 29 -8.67 -12.38 2.82
CA PRO A 29 -10.04 -12.17 2.35
C PRO A 29 -10.62 -10.80 2.76
N LEU A 30 -10.29 -10.33 3.96
CA LEU A 30 -10.74 -9.03 4.46
C LEU A 30 -10.16 -7.88 3.64
N LEU A 31 -8.86 -7.92 3.35
CA LEU A 31 -8.20 -6.94 2.49
C LEU A 31 -8.74 -6.97 1.05
N GLY A 32 -8.97 -8.16 0.51
CA GLY A 32 -9.59 -8.33 -0.81
C GLY A 32 -10.99 -7.72 -0.88
N TYR A 33 -11.80 -7.89 0.18
CA TYR A 33 -13.10 -7.26 0.29
C TYR A 33 -13.01 -5.73 0.32
N LEU A 34 -12.09 -5.15 1.11
CA LEU A 34 -11.89 -3.70 1.17
C LEU A 34 -11.47 -3.13 -0.20
N ALA A 35 -10.51 -3.77 -0.87
CA ALA A 35 -10.06 -3.37 -2.21
C ALA A 35 -11.21 -3.41 -3.23
N ARG A 36 -12.02 -4.47 -3.19
CA ARG A 36 -13.22 -4.61 -4.03
C ARG A 36 -14.19 -3.45 -3.81
N VAL A 37 -14.55 -3.15 -2.56
CA VAL A 37 -15.53 -2.10 -2.25
C VAL A 37 -15.04 -0.73 -2.73
N GLN A 38 -13.76 -0.42 -2.52
CA GLN A 38 -13.17 0.84 -2.97
C GLN A 38 -13.10 0.95 -4.49
N LEU A 39 -12.63 -0.09 -5.18
CA LEU A 39 -12.46 -0.07 -6.64
C LEU A 39 -13.81 -0.09 -7.38
N LEU A 40 -14.71 -1.00 -7.01
CA LEU A 40 -16.02 -1.10 -7.68
C LEU A 40 -16.90 0.09 -7.34
N GLY A 41 -16.90 0.56 -6.09
CA GLY A 41 -17.64 1.75 -5.69
C GLY A 41 -17.16 3.00 -6.43
N HIS A 42 -15.85 3.16 -6.66
CA HIS A 42 -15.33 4.30 -7.40
C HIS A 42 -15.55 4.22 -8.92
N ILE A 43 -15.40 3.03 -9.52
CA ILE A 43 -15.50 2.86 -10.98
C ILE A 43 -16.95 2.75 -11.45
N PHE A 44 -17.79 2.00 -10.73
CA PHE A 44 -19.15 1.66 -11.14
C PHE A 44 -20.24 2.38 -10.33
N GLY A 45 -19.89 3.10 -9.27
CA GLY A 45 -20.85 3.76 -8.37
C GLY A 45 -21.61 2.81 -7.45
N ASP A 46 -21.62 1.51 -7.75
CA ASP A 46 -22.27 0.47 -6.97
C ASP A 46 -21.25 -0.49 -6.32
N ILE A 47 -21.56 -0.91 -5.10
CA ILE A 47 -20.71 -1.81 -4.29
C ILE A 47 -20.70 -3.25 -4.85
N TYR A 48 -21.70 -3.59 -5.66
CA TYR A 48 -21.83 -4.89 -6.30
C TYR A 48 -22.53 -4.80 -7.67
N PRO A 49 -21.80 -4.40 -8.72
CA PRO A 49 -22.39 -4.24 -10.04
C PRO A 49 -22.79 -5.58 -10.66
N SER A 50 -21.92 -6.61 -10.61
CA SER A 50 -22.28 -7.99 -10.96
C SER A 50 -21.27 -9.03 -10.47
N ILE A 51 -21.68 -10.31 -10.45
CA ILE A 51 -20.82 -11.46 -10.12
C ILE A 51 -19.58 -11.52 -11.03
N LEU A 52 -19.73 -11.23 -12.32
CA LEU A 52 -18.64 -11.30 -13.28
C LEU A 52 -17.58 -10.22 -13.01
N HIS A 53 -17.99 -8.99 -12.70
CA HIS A 53 -17.03 -7.91 -12.38
C HIS A 53 -16.22 -8.25 -11.13
N VAL A 54 -16.86 -8.82 -10.11
CA VAL A 54 -16.18 -9.25 -8.89
C VAL A 54 -15.24 -10.42 -9.15
N LEU A 55 -15.67 -11.40 -9.95
CA LEU A 55 -14.86 -12.56 -10.28
C LEU A 55 -13.60 -12.17 -11.07
N VAL A 56 -13.73 -11.28 -12.05
CA VAL A 56 -12.60 -10.75 -12.83
C VAL A 56 -11.63 -9.99 -11.91
N LEU A 57 -12.13 -9.11 -11.03
CA LEU A 57 -11.28 -8.37 -10.10
C LEU A 57 -10.52 -9.30 -9.15
N ASN A 58 -11.19 -10.30 -8.57
CA ASN A 58 -10.52 -11.27 -7.70
C ASN A 58 -9.49 -12.10 -8.46
N LEU A 59 -9.80 -12.52 -9.69
CA LEU A 59 -8.87 -13.27 -10.53
C LEU A 59 -7.61 -12.45 -10.85
N ILE A 60 -7.75 -11.16 -11.12
CA ILE A 60 -6.63 -10.25 -11.34
C ILE A 60 -5.77 -10.10 -10.09
N ILE A 61 -6.38 -9.87 -8.92
CA ILE A 61 -5.66 -9.68 -7.65
C ILE A 61 -4.88 -10.96 -7.28
N VAL A 62 -5.53 -12.12 -7.33
CA VAL A 62 -4.88 -13.40 -7.03
C VAL A 62 -3.82 -13.73 -8.08
N GLY A 63 -4.13 -13.52 -9.37
CA GLY A 63 -3.20 -13.76 -10.47
C GLY A 63 -1.94 -12.92 -10.37
N ALA A 64 -2.06 -11.62 -10.07
CA ALA A 64 -0.92 -10.73 -9.83
C ALA A 64 -0.05 -11.21 -8.66
N GLY A 65 -0.69 -11.66 -7.57
CA GLY A 65 0.01 -12.25 -6.42
C GLY A 65 0.79 -13.52 -6.77
N VAL A 66 0.18 -14.44 -7.51
CA VAL A 66 0.82 -15.69 -7.95
C VAL A 66 1.98 -15.42 -8.91
N ILE A 67 1.78 -14.55 -9.90
CA ILE A 67 2.84 -14.16 -10.85
C ILE A 67 4.02 -13.58 -10.09
N MET A 68 3.77 -12.68 -9.14
CA MET A 68 4.85 -12.06 -8.38
C MET A 68 5.59 -13.09 -7.50
N ALA A 69 4.86 -14.02 -6.88
CA ALA A 69 5.45 -15.09 -6.09
C ALA A 69 6.31 -16.06 -6.93
N CYS A 70 5.95 -16.30 -8.20
CA CYS A 70 6.70 -17.19 -9.09
C CYS A 70 7.93 -16.52 -9.70
N PHE A 71 7.82 -15.27 -10.17
CA PHE A 71 8.88 -14.63 -10.97
C PHE A 71 9.81 -13.71 -10.16
N TYR A 72 9.31 -13.04 -9.11
CA TYR A 72 10.12 -12.10 -8.32
C TYR A 72 9.70 -12.08 -6.84
N PRO A 73 10.04 -13.14 -6.06
CA PRO A 73 9.65 -13.27 -4.65
C PRO A 73 10.48 -12.38 -3.69
N ASN A 74 10.85 -11.17 -4.09
CA ASN A 74 11.55 -10.22 -3.23
C ASN A 74 10.56 -9.34 -2.46
N ILE A 75 10.24 -9.77 -1.25
CA ILE A 75 9.33 -9.07 -0.32
C ILE A 75 9.80 -7.63 -0.05
N GLY A 76 11.11 -7.41 0.10
CA GLY A 76 11.66 -6.09 0.37
C GLY A 76 11.44 -5.11 -0.78
N GLY A 77 11.64 -5.57 -2.03
CA GLY A 77 11.38 -4.76 -3.22
C GLY A 77 9.91 -4.34 -3.31
N ILE A 78 8.98 -5.29 -3.16
CA ILE A 78 7.54 -5.02 -3.22
C ILE A 78 7.14 -3.98 -2.16
N ILE A 79 7.56 -4.18 -0.91
CA ILE A 79 7.22 -3.29 0.20
C ILE A 79 7.81 -1.89 -0.01
N ARG A 80 9.07 -1.79 -0.47
CA ARG A 80 9.73 -0.49 -0.70
C ARG A 80 9.02 0.33 -1.78
N TYR A 81 8.77 -0.25 -2.95
CA TYR A 81 8.11 0.47 -4.04
C TYR A 81 6.64 0.77 -3.73
N SER A 82 5.89 -0.22 -3.25
CA SER A 82 4.49 -0.03 -2.89
C SER A 82 4.35 1.02 -1.79
N GLY A 83 5.18 0.95 -0.74
CA GLY A 83 5.18 1.86 0.40
C GLY A 83 5.62 3.28 0.02
N ALA A 84 6.62 3.44 -0.84
CA ALA A 84 7.04 4.75 -1.30
C ALA A 84 5.97 5.42 -2.19
N ALA A 85 5.35 4.66 -3.10
CA ALA A 85 4.32 5.19 -3.99
C ALA A 85 3.04 5.57 -3.22
N CYS A 86 2.50 4.67 -2.39
CA CYS A 86 1.30 4.99 -1.60
C CYS A 86 1.58 6.01 -0.49
N GLY A 87 2.77 5.98 0.10
CA GLY A 87 3.22 6.95 1.09
C GLY A 87 3.31 8.36 0.52
N LEU A 88 3.87 8.51 -0.69
CA LEU A 88 3.90 9.80 -1.39
C LEU A 88 2.51 10.42 -1.47
N ALA A 89 1.52 9.67 -1.96
CA ALA A 89 0.16 10.16 -2.10
C ALA A 89 -0.50 10.42 -0.73
N PHE A 90 -0.67 9.37 0.08
CA PHE A 90 -1.53 9.39 1.27
C PHE A 90 -0.88 9.95 2.53
N VAL A 91 0.45 9.87 2.66
CA VAL A 91 1.16 10.35 3.85
C VAL A 91 1.73 11.75 3.64
N PHE A 92 2.32 12.02 2.46
CA PHE A 92 2.99 13.30 2.21
C PHE A 92 2.10 14.32 1.49
N ILE A 93 1.54 13.98 0.31
CA ILE A 93 0.83 14.94 -0.55
C ILE A 93 -0.54 15.28 0.02
N TYR A 94 -1.43 14.30 0.20
CA TYR A 94 -2.83 14.58 0.55
C TYR A 94 -2.98 15.41 1.83
N PRO A 95 -2.35 15.04 2.98
CA PRO A 95 -2.50 15.83 4.21
C PRO A 95 -1.94 17.25 4.07
N SER A 96 -0.75 17.38 3.47
CA SER A 96 -0.10 18.68 3.30
C SER A 96 -0.88 19.59 2.36
N LEU A 97 -1.39 19.06 1.26
CA LEU A 97 -2.13 19.82 0.27
C LEU A 97 -3.49 20.26 0.81
N ILE A 98 -4.23 19.35 1.46
CA ILE A 98 -5.52 19.68 2.09
C ILE A 98 -5.32 20.76 3.15
N TYR A 99 -4.26 20.66 3.97
CA TYR A 99 -3.95 21.68 4.97
C TYR A 99 -3.66 23.05 4.35
N ILE A 100 -2.83 23.10 3.31
CA ILE A 100 -2.53 24.36 2.58
C ILE A 100 -3.81 24.96 1.99
N ILE A 101 -4.64 24.15 1.34
CA ILE A 101 -5.91 24.60 0.73
C ILE A 101 -6.84 25.17 1.82
N SER A 102 -6.98 24.48 2.95
CA SER A 102 -7.79 24.95 4.09
C SER A 102 -7.28 26.29 4.61
N LEU A 103 -5.96 26.44 4.78
CA LEU A 103 -5.38 27.69 5.27
C LEU A 103 -5.50 28.85 4.27
N TYR A 104 -5.46 28.54 2.98
CA TYR A 104 -5.69 29.51 1.92
C TYR A 104 -7.13 30.01 1.92
N GLN A 105 -8.10 29.11 2.07
CA GLN A 105 -9.52 29.46 2.19
C GLN A 105 -9.83 30.30 3.45
N GLU A 106 -9.10 30.08 4.54
CA GLU A 106 -9.20 30.88 5.76
C GLU A 106 -8.43 32.21 5.71
N GLU A 107 -7.71 32.52 4.62
CA GLU A 107 -6.79 33.67 4.50
C GLU A 107 -5.68 33.72 5.58
N ARG A 108 -5.37 32.57 6.21
CA ARG A 108 -4.37 32.43 7.28
C ARG A 108 -3.06 31.80 6.79
N LEU A 109 -2.88 31.73 5.47
CA LEU A 109 -1.71 31.14 4.86
C LEU A 109 -0.49 32.05 5.06
N THR A 110 0.42 31.61 5.93
CA THR A 110 1.70 32.28 6.13
C THR A 110 2.79 31.58 5.33
N TRP A 111 3.72 32.37 4.77
CA TRP A 111 4.85 31.87 3.99
C TRP A 111 5.67 30.77 4.69
N PRO A 112 5.99 30.85 6.00
CA PRO A 112 6.74 29.79 6.68
C PRO A 112 6.00 28.45 6.69
N LYS A 113 4.68 28.47 6.88
CA LYS A 113 3.86 27.25 6.87
C LYS A 113 3.81 26.62 5.49
N LEU A 114 3.68 27.45 4.44
CA LEU A 114 3.71 26.98 3.06
C LEU A 114 5.04 26.28 2.74
N ILE A 115 6.17 26.92 3.05
CA ILE A 115 7.50 26.37 2.79
C ILE A 115 7.69 25.04 3.52
N PHE A 116 7.28 24.94 4.78
CA PHE A 116 7.39 23.71 5.55
C PHE A 116 6.60 22.55 4.94
N HIS A 117 5.35 22.78 4.53
CA HIS A 117 4.51 21.73 3.93
C HIS A 117 4.98 21.35 2.52
N VAL A 118 5.45 22.31 1.73
CA VAL A 118 6.08 22.03 0.42
C VAL A 118 7.36 21.19 0.60
N PHE A 119 8.17 21.48 1.62
CA PHE A 119 9.34 20.66 1.95
C PHE A 119 8.99 19.21 2.28
N ILE A 120 7.92 18.98 3.06
CA ILE A 120 7.41 17.63 3.35
C ILE A 120 7.02 16.88 2.06
N ILE A 121 6.35 17.56 1.11
CA ILE A 121 6.00 16.97 -0.19
C ILE A 121 7.25 16.59 -0.98
N ILE A 122 8.27 17.46 -0.99
CA ILE A 122 9.54 17.21 -1.66
C ILE A 122 10.25 15.99 -1.06
N LEU A 123 10.24 15.83 0.27
CA LEU A 123 10.81 14.64 0.93
C LEU A 123 10.10 13.35 0.50
N GLY A 124 8.76 13.38 0.41
CA GLY A 124 7.99 12.25 -0.13
C GLY A 124 8.40 11.91 -1.56
N LEU A 125 8.55 12.93 -2.41
CA LEU A 125 8.96 12.75 -3.82
C LEU A 125 10.37 12.16 -3.91
N ALA A 126 11.31 12.71 -3.13
CA ALA A 126 12.67 12.22 -3.04
C ALA A 126 12.71 10.76 -2.58
N ASN A 127 11.88 10.36 -1.60
CA ASN A 127 11.80 8.97 -1.15
C ASN A 127 11.45 8.02 -2.30
N LEU A 128 10.47 8.37 -3.15
CA LEU A 128 10.10 7.56 -4.32
C LEU A 128 11.22 7.52 -5.37
N ILE A 129 11.81 8.68 -5.68
CA ILE A 129 12.90 8.79 -6.67
C ILE A 129 14.10 7.93 -6.25
N VAL A 130 14.48 7.98 -4.98
CA VAL A 130 15.62 7.21 -4.45
C VAL A 130 15.43 5.70 -4.62
N GLN A 131 14.19 5.18 -4.56
CA GLN A 131 13.95 3.75 -4.80
C GLN A 131 14.30 3.30 -6.24
N PHE A 132 14.40 4.21 -7.21
CA PHE A 132 14.82 3.86 -8.58
C PHE A 132 16.34 3.88 -8.76
N PHE A 133 17.05 4.61 -7.91
CA PHE A 133 18.51 4.70 -7.94
C PHE A 133 19.21 3.67 -7.05
N MET A 134 18.50 3.12 -6.06
CA MET A 134 18.99 2.10 -5.09
C MET A 134 17.96 1.02 -4.80
#